data_AF-A0A948WDW9-F1
#
_entry.id   AF-A0A948WDW9-F1
#
_cell.length_a   1.000
_cell.length_b   1.000
_cell.length_c   1.000
_cell.angle_alpha   90.00
_cell.angle_beta   90.00
_cell.angle_gamma   90.00
#
_symmetry.space_group_name_H-M   'P 1'
#
loop_
_entity.id
_entity.type
_entity.pdbx_description
1 polymer ?
#
loop_
_entity_poly.entity_id
_entity_poly.type
_entity_poly.pdbx_seq_one_letter_code
_entity_poly.pdbx_strand_id
1 'polypeptide(L)'
;MKRSEGITMLACWHFAVAGLFSIGFMVAQGVLALAWNGLFGVSGGELTLLTVLLSGASLLVAASAVLFFIAGWGLWRQRPWARRMAMVLACMELFKFPTGTVIGSLTLWYFLNHNDLRGMPAPVYREVAGAP
;
A
#
# COMPACT_ATOMS: atom_id res chain seq x y z
N MET A 1 -7.56 -26.40 3.96
CA MET A 1 -7.46 -25.51 2.79
C MET A 1 -6.06 -24.94 2.73
N LYS A 2 -5.23 -25.34 1.76
CA LYS A 2 -3.89 -24.76 1.55
C LYS A 2 -4.07 -23.26 1.26
N ARG A 3 -3.52 -22.38 2.10
CA ARG A 3 -3.53 -20.93 1.83
C ARG A 3 -2.77 -20.71 0.52
N SER A 4 -3.37 -20.01 -0.45
CA SER A 4 -2.67 -19.61 -1.67
C SER A 4 -1.50 -18.70 -1.27
N GLU A 5 -0.28 -19.16 -1.51
CA GLU A 5 0.96 -18.45 -1.10
C GLU A 5 1.00 -17.02 -1.67
N GLY A 6 0.48 -16.82 -2.89
CA GLY A 6 0.41 -15.51 -3.55
C GLY A 6 -0.37 -14.43 -2.78
N ILE A 7 -1.51 -14.76 -2.17
CA ILE A 7 -2.29 -13.79 -1.38
C ILE A 7 -1.52 -13.39 -0.10
N THR A 8 -0.79 -14.34 0.49
CA THR A 8 0.01 -14.08 1.70
C THR A 8 1.19 -13.17 1.39
N MET A 9 1.86 -13.40 0.26
CA MET A 9 2.97 -12.57 -0.22
C MET A 9 2.52 -11.13 -0.51
N LEU A 10 1.34 -10.97 -1.14
CA LEU A 10 0.77 -9.64 -1.40
C LEU A 10 0.37 -8.91 -0.09
N ALA A 11 -0.13 -9.63 0.91
CA ALA A 11 -0.45 -9.07 2.22
C ALA A 11 0.82 -8.58 2.95
N CYS A 12 1.88 -9.39 2.98
CA CYS A 12 3.17 -9.00 3.54
C CYS A 12 3.73 -7.75 2.87
N TRP A 13 3.59 -7.65 1.54
CA TRP A 13 4.01 -6.46 0.81
C TRP A 13 3.29 -5.19 1.28
N HIS A 14 1.96 -5.23 1.39
CA HIS A 14 1.18 -4.07 1.83
C HIS A 14 1.53 -3.65 3.27
N PHE A 15 1.84 -4.61 4.15
CA PHE A 15 2.36 -4.30 5.48
C PHE A 15 3.75 -3.68 5.45
N ALA A 16 4.64 -4.17 4.59
CA ALA A 16 5.98 -3.59 4.42
C ALA A 16 5.90 -2.13 3.93
N VAL A 17 5.04 -1.84 2.96
CA VAL A 17 4.78 -0.47 2.48
C VAL A 17 4.19 0.40 3.59
N ALA A 18 3.16 -0.08 4.30
CA ALA A 18 2.58 0.65 5.42
C ALA A 18 3.64 0.98 6.49
N GLY A 19 4.54 0.03 6.79
CA GLY A 19 5.67 0.23 7.70
C GLY A 19 6.63 1.31 7.22
N LEU A 20 7.01 1.28 5.94
CA LEU A 20 7.89 2.29 5.34
C LEU A 20 7.29 3.70 5.41
N PHE A 21 6.03 3.85 5.06
CA PHE A 21 5.32 5.14 5.14
C PHE A 21 5.21 5.64 6.59
N SER A 22 5.00 4.72 7.55
CA SER A 22 4.95 5.06 8.99
C SER A 22 6.30 5.52 9.53
N ILE A 23 7.40 4.88 9.11
CA ILE A 23 8.76 5.32 9.46
C ILE A 23 9.03 6.71 8.88
N GLY A 24 8.69 6.94 7.60
CA GLY A 24 8.83 8.25 6.97
C GLY A 24 8.08 9.35 7.72
N PHE A 25 6.85 9.06 8.17
CA PHE A 25 6.07 9.96 9.01
C PHE A 25 6.75 10.25 10.36
N MET A 26 7.22 9.22 11.08
CA MET A 26 7.92 9.40 12.36
C MET A 26 9.20 10.21 12.21
N VAL A 27 9.99 9.97 11.16
CA VAL A 27 11.23 10.72 10.90
C VAL A 27 10.91 12.18 10.59
N ALA A 28 9.93 12.44 9.71
CA ALA A 28 9.52 13.80 9.37
C ALA A 28 9.04 14.59 10.60
N GLN A 29 8.19 13.97 11.43
CA GLN A 29 7.71 14.59 12.67
C GLN A 29 8.81 14.75 13.72
N GLY A 30 9.75 13.80 13.81
CA GLY A 30 10.92 13.92 14.67
C GLY A 30 11.79 15.12 14.29
N VAL A 31 12.09 15.30 13.00
CA VAL A 31 12.87 16.45 12.52
C VAL A 31 12.14 17.77 12.79
N LEU A 32 10.82 17.83 12.54
CA LEU A 32 10.00 19.01 12.83
C LEU A 32 9.97 19.34 14.32
N ALA A 33 9.87 18.32 15.19
CA ALA A 33 9.90 18.52 16.64
C ALA A 33 11.26 19.06 17.12
N LEU A 34 12.37 18.54 16.59
CA LEU A 34 13.72 19.06 16.89
C LEU A 34 13.89 20.50 16.41
N ALA A 35 13.35 20.84 15.23
CA ALA A 35 13.35 22.20 14.71
C ALA A 35 12.55 23.17 15.60
N TRP A 36 11.37 22.76 16.06
CA TRP A 36 10.52 23.56 16.94
C TRP A 36 11.19 23.83 18.30
N ASN A 37 11.99 22.89 18.80
CA ASN A 37 12.76 23.07 20.04
C ASN A 37 14.03 23.92 19.85
N GLY A 38 14.27 24.49 18.67
CA GLY A 38 15.40 25.37 18.41
C GLY A 38 16.74 24.65 18.21
N LEU A 39 16.74 23.31 18.09
CA LEU A 39 17.98 22.53 17.89
C LEU A 39 18.71 22.91 16.60
N PHE A 40 17.97 23.31 15.56
CA PHE A 40 18.54 23.77 14.29
C PHE A 40 18.80 25.28 14.24
N GLY A 41 18.73 25.98 15.39
CA GLY A 41 19.00 27.42 15.47
C GLY A 41 17.99 28.29 14.72
N VAL A 42 16.82 27.74 14.38
CA VAL A 42 15.77 28.48 13.67
C VAL A 42 14.77 29.06 14.67
N SER A 43 14.50 30.35 14.55
CA SER A 43 13.58 31.06 15.44
C SER A 43 12.13 30.70 15.10
N GLY A 44 11.29 30.55 16.14
CA GLY A 44 9.92 30.03 16.00
C GLY A 44 9.00 30.86 15.10
N GLY A 45 9.35 32.10 14.76
CA GLY A 45 8.56 32.97 13.89
C GLY A 45 8.79 32.76 12.38
N GLU A 46 10.00 32.36 11.97
CA GLU A 46 10.42 32.35 10.56
C GLU A 46 9.99 31.09 9.79
N LEU A 47 9.61 30.01 10.50
CA LEU A 47 9.26 28.72 9.89
C LEU A 47 7.82 28.27 10.10
N THR A 48 6.97 29.05 10.76
CA THR A 48 5.60 28.60 11.13
C THR A 48 4.78 28.10 9.93
N LEU A 49 4.82 28.80 8.80
CA LEU A 49 4.10 28.36 7.59
C LEU A 49 4.69 27.06 7.02
N LEU A 50 6.02 26.94 7.00
CA LEU A 50 6.73 25.78 6.47
C LEU A 50 6.49 24.54 7.34
N THR A 51 6.51 24.68 8.66
CA THR A 51 6.23 23.57 9.60
C THR A 51 4.77 23.13 9.55
N VAL A 52 3.83 24.06 9.40
CA VAL A 52 2.40 23.74 9.23
C VAL A 52 2.15 23.00 7.92
N LEU A 53 2.73 23.47 6.81
CA LEU A 53 2.59 22.81 5.50
C LEU A 53 3.22 21.41 5.50
N LEU A 54 4.42 21.26 6.06
CA LEU A 54 5.09 19.95 6.16
C LEU A 54 4.35 18.99 7.10
N SER A 55 3.79 19.51 8.20
CA SER A 55 2.94 18.71 9.09
C SER A 55 1.66 18.26 8.38
N GLY A 56 1.00 19.16 7.65
CA GLY A 56 -0.16 18.82 6.81
C GLY A 56 0.17 17.76 5.76
N ALA A 57 1.29 17.90 5.05
CA ALA A 57 1.74 16.90 4.08
C ALA A 57 2.04 15.54 4.73
N SER A 58 2.66 15.54 5.92
CA SER A 58 2.94 14.31 6.66
C SER A 58 1.66 13.58 7.11
N LEU A 59 0.58 14.30 7.43
CA LEU A 59 -0.72 13.68 7.71
C LEU A 59 -1.29 12.93 6.50
N LEU A 60 -1.07 13.42 5.28
CA LEU A 60 -1.47 12.72 4.06
C LEU A 60 -0.68 11.41 3.89
N VAL A 61 0.61 11.45 4.20
CA VAL A 61 1.48 10.25 4.21
C VAL A 61 0.98 9.24 5.26
N ALA A 62 0.65 9.69 6.46
CA ALA A 62 0.09 8.82 7.51
C ALA A 62 -1.26 8.22 7.11
N ALA A 63 -2.16 9.02 6.51
CA ALA A 63 -3.44 8.54 6.01
C ALA A 63 -3.26 7.46 4.94
N SER A 64 -2.28 7.62 4.05
CA SER A 64 -1.95 6.60 3.05
C SER A 64 -1.42 5.31 3.69
N ALA A 65 -0.60 5.40 4.74
CA ALA A 65 -0.12 4.22 5.48
C ALA A 65 -1.28 3.40 6.08
N VAL A 66 -2.29 4.09 6.62
CA VAL A 66 -3.50 3.44 7.17
C VAL A 66 -4.27 2.70 6.08
N LEU A 67 -4.42 3.28 4.88
CA LEU A 67 -5.10 2.62 3.75
C LEU A 67 -4.37 1.34 3.33
N PHE A 68 -3.04 1.38 3.23
CA PHE A 68 -2.22 0.19 2.93
C PHE A 68 -2.34 -0.87 4.03
N PHE A 69 -2.37 -0.46 5.30
CA PHE A 69 -2.55 -1.37 6.43
C PHE A 69 -3.92 -2.06 6.39
N ILE A 70 -4.99 -1.30 6.13
CA ILE A 70 -6.36 -1.85 6.00
C ILE A 70 -6.45 -2.83 4.83
N ALA A 71 -5.80 -2.53 3.70
CA ALA A 71 -5.77 -3.42 2.55
C ALA A 71 -5.01 -4.73 2.85
N GLY A 72 -3.83 -4.64 3.48
CA GLY A 72 -3.07 -5.80 3.92
C GLY A 72 -3.87 -6.67 4.90
N TRP A 73 -4.54 -6.05 5.86
CA TRP A 73 -5.41 -6.72 6.83
C TRP A 73 -6.63 -7.41 6.16
N GLY A 74 -7.27 -6.71 5.23
CA GLY A 74 -8.39 -7.25 4.45
C GLY A 74 -7.99 -8.49 3.65
N LEU A 75 -6.80 -8.44 3.03
CA LEU A 75 -6.23 -9.58 2.29
C LEU A 75 -5.92 -10.76 3.23
N TRP A 76 -5.36 -10.47 4.40
CA TRP A 76 -5.00 -11.51 5.38
C TRP A 76 -6.23 -12.28 5.90
N ARG A 77 -7.36 -11.58 6.06
CA ARG A 77 -8.67 -12.16 6.41
C ARG A 77 -9.46 -12.71 5.22
N GLN A 78 -8.87 -12.76 4.02
CA GLN A 78 -9.49 -13.26 2.77
C GLN A 78 -10.90 -12.69 2.52
N ARG A 79 -11.12 -11.42 2.86
CA ARG A 79 -12.44 -10.82 2.68
C ARG A 79 -12.69 -10.49 1.20
N PRO A 80 -13.91 -10.67 0.68
CA PRO A 80 -14.23 -10.40 -0.73
C PRO A 80 -14.07 -8.92 -1.10
N TRP A 81 -14.21 -8.01 -0.13
CA TRP A 81 -13.99 -6.57 -0.34
C TRP A 81 -12.51 -6.21 -0.51
N ALA A 82 -11.59 -6.98 0.09
CA ALA A 82 -10.17 -6.69 0.07
C ALA A 82 -9.58 -6.78 -1.33
N ARG A 83 -10.16 -7.64 -2.17
CA ARG A 83 -9.79 -7.79 -3.58
C ARG A 83 -9.98 -6.50 -4.37
N ARG A 84 -11.12 -5.83 -4.16
CA ARG A 84 -11.45 -4.56 -4.83
C ARG A 84 -10.57 -3.43 -4.33
N MET A 85 -10.32 -3.36 -3.02
CA MET A 85 -9.40 -2.38 -2.43
C MET A 85 -7.97 -2.54 -2.96
N ALA A 86 -7.46 -3.77 -3.05
CA ALA A 86 -6.12 -4.04 -3.57
C ALA A 86 -5.98 -3.64 -5.05
N MET A 87 -7.01 -3.85 -5.88
CA MET A 87 -7.01 -3.36 -7.27
C MET A 87 -6.98 -1.83 -7.34
N VAL A 88 -7.80 -1.14 -6.54
CA VAL A 88 -7.81 0.33 -6.51
C VAL A 88 -6.46 0.88 -6.06
N LEU A 89 -5.87 0.30 -5.00
CA LEU A 89 -4.54 0.68 -4.52
C LEU A 89 -3.46 0.39 -5.55
N ALA A 90 -3.53 -0.73 -6.26
CA ALA A 90 -2.59 -1.04 -7.34
C ALA A 90 -2.64 -0.01 -8.47
N CYS A 91 -3.84 0.46 -8.86
CA CYS A 91 -3.97 1.57 -9.81
C CYS A 91 -3.35 2.87 -9.28
N MET A 92 -3.49 3.16 -7.98
CA MET A 92 -2.84 4.32 -7.36
C MET A 92 -1.32 4.16 -7.27
N GLU A 93 -0.81 2.94 -7.08
CA GLU A 93 0.62 2.66 -7.06
C GLU A 93 1.25 2.78 -8.44
N LEU A 94 0.52 2.57 -9.53
CA LEU A 94 1.04 2.74 -10.90
C LEU A 94 1.63 4.15 -11.14
N PHE A 95 1.06 5.17 -10.50
CA PHE A 95 1.52 6.55 -10.60
C PHE A 95 2.80 6.84 -9.79
N LYS A 96 3.20 5.94 -8.88
CA LYS A 96 4.38 6.08 -8.03
C LYS A 96 5.58 5.39 -8.69
N PHE A 97 6.20 6.06 -9.66
CA PHE A 97 7.38 5.55 -10.36
C PHE A 97 8.65 5.68 -9.49
N PRO A 98 9.57 4.69 -9.45
CA PRO A 98 9.55 3.40 -10.17
C PRO A 98 8.97 2.22 -9.37
N THR A 99 9.01 2.27 -8.04
CA THR A 99 8.67 1.10 -7.20
C THR A 99 7.18 0.75 -7.29
N GLY A 100 6.29 1.72 -7.11
CA GLY A 100 4.84 1.50 -7.14
C GLY A 100 4.34 0.99 -8.49
N THR A 101 4.98 1.34 -9.60
CA THR A 101 4.60 0.84 -10.93
C THR A 101 4.84 -0.66 -11.06
N VAL A 102 6.00 -1.17 -10.63
CA VAL A 102 6.31 -2.61 -10.70
C VAL A 102 5.28 -3.42 -9.91
N ILE A 103 4.95 -2.97 -8.70
CA ILE A 103 4.08 -3.73 -7.80
C ILE A 103 2.61 -3.57 -8.15
N GLY A 104 2.19 -2.36 -8.54
CA GLY A 104 0.86 -2.12 -9.05
C GLY A 104 0.58 -2.99 -10.27
N SER A 105 1.54 -3.08 -11.21
CA SER A 105 1.46 -4.00 -12.35
C SER A 105 1.41 -5.46 -11.94
N LEU A 106 2.23 -5.93 -11.00
CA LEU A 106 2.18 -7.32 -10.50
C LEU A 106 0.84 -7.65 -9.81
N THR A 107 0.31 -6.70 -9.04
CA THR A 107 -0.97 -6.85 -8.33
C THR A 107 -2.13 -6.92 -9.30
N LEU A 108 -2.17 -6.01 -10.29
CA LEU A 108 -3.16 -6.03 -11.37
C LEU A 108 -3.07 -7.31 -12.19
N TRP A 109 -1.86 -7.72 -12.59
CA TRP A 109 -1.64 -8.95 -13.34
C TRP A 109 -2.14 -10.18 -12.58
N TYR A 110 -1.79 -10.31 -11.29
CA TYR A 110 -2.22 -11.42 -10.46
C TYR A 110 -3.76 -11.51 -10.36
N PHE A 111 -4.43 -10.37 -10.13
CA PHE A 111 -5.89 -10.35 -9.97
C PHE A 111 -6.66 -10.52 -11.29
N LEU A 112 -6.14 -10.00 -12.39
CA LEU A 112 -6.72 -10.19 -13.72
C LEU A 112 -6.66 -11.67 -14.13
N ASN A 113 -5.47 -12.28 -14.03
CA ASN A 113 -5.27 -13.67 -14.41
C ASN A 113 -6.14 -14.64 -13.56
N HIS A 114 -6.38 -14.32 -12.29
CA HIS A 114 -7.28 -15.10 -11.43
C HIS A 114 -8.78 -14.90 -11.74
N ASN A 115 -9.18 -13.77 -12.32
CA ASN A 115 -10.57 -13.50 -12.66
C ASN A 115 -10.96 -14.13 -14.00
N ASP A 116 -10.04 -14.20 -14.96
CA ASP A 116 -10.31 -14.74 -16.30
C ASP A 116 -10.69 -16.23 -16.25
N LEU A 117 -10.10 -17.00 -15.34
CA LEU A 117 -10.44 -18.42 -15.14
C LEU A 117 -11.85 -18.66 -14.62
N ARG A 118 -12.45 -17.69 -13.91
CA ARG A 118 -13.81 -17.82 -13.35
C ARG A 118 -14.92 -17.60 -14.37
N GLY A 119 -14.62 -16.98 -15.51
CA GLY A 119 -15.58 -16.73 -16.59
C GLY A 119 -15.68 -17.87 -17.60
N MET A 120 -14.73 -18.82 -17.59
CA MET A 120 -14.71 -19.93 -18.54
C MET A 120 -15.74 -21.01 -18.17
N PRO A 121 -16.46 -21.59 -19.14
CA PRO A 121 -17.37 -22.69 -18.88
C PRO A 121 -16.63 -23.86 -18.21
N ALA A 122 -17.34 -24.55 -17.31
CA ALA A 122 -16.74 -25.51 -16.38
C ALA A 122 -15.77 -26.58 -16.94
N PRO A 123 -15.95 -27.12 -18.17
CA PRO A 123 -14.99 -28.06 -18.73
C PRO A 123 -13.66 -27.40 -19.13
N VAL A 124 -13.68 -26.17 -19.65
CA VAL A 124 -12.50 -25.52 -20.25
C VAL A 124 -11.45 -25.16 -19.21
N TYR A 125 -11.86 -24.68 -18.03
CA TYR A 125 -10.87 -24.32 -17.01
C TYR A 125 -10.15 -25.54 -16.42
N ARG A 126 -10.75 -26.74 -16.45
CA ARG A 126 -10.14 -27.96 -15.91
C ARG A 126 -8.98 -28.44 -16.78
N GLU A 127 -9.13 -28.34 -18.10
CA GLU A 127 -8.09 -28.67 -19.08
C GLU A 127 -6.90 -27.71 -18.99
N VAL A 128 -7.16 -26.40 -18.88
CA VAL A 128 -6.09 -25.38 -18.83
C VAL A 128 -5.36 -25.37 -17.47
N ALA A 129 -6.07 -25.66 -16.38
CA ALA A 129 -5.49 -25.67 -15.03
C ALA A 129 -4.77 -26.97 -14.67
N GLY A 130 -4.78 -28.00 -15.53
CA GLY A 130 -4.12 -29.27 -15.26
C GLY A 130 -4.66 -30.01 -14.03
N ALA A 131 -5.95 -29.83 -13.72
CA ALA A 131 -6.60 -30.55 -12.63
C ALA A 131 -7.02 -31.96 -13.10
N PRO A 132 -6.71 -33.03 -12.34
CA PRO A 132 -7.10 -34.40 -12.69
C PRO A 132 -8.62 -34.60 -12.71
#